data_AF-A0A0K8Q0G7-F1
#
_entry.id   AF-A0A0K8Q0G7-F1
#
_cell.length_a   1.000
_cell.length_b   1.000
_cell.length_c   1.000
_cell.angle_alpha   90.00
_cell.angle_beta   90.00
_cell.angle_gamma   90.00
#
_symmetry.space_group_name_H-M   'P 1'
#
loop_
_entity.id
_entity.type
_entity.pdbx_description
1 polymer ?
#
loop_
_entity_poly.entity_id
_entity_poly.type
_entity_poly.pdbx_seq_one_letter_code
_entity_poly.pdbx_strand_id
1 'polypeptide(L)'
;MGTLMNQRGQVVSKAFFTADFPNPDNPSFCLVDTLDDLGAYLKAAGLTAKAINPGAIANVDQLQQLVPVAVENTSETLESTFAAAQQAAEERLAGWQDRADHWQESSLEQHLPGMSKSALKKQRERIQEEQRIAASLAPSQRLVRPLLVIVPENNAVEGAH
;
A
#
# COMPACT_ATOMS: atom_id res chain seq x y z
N MET A 1 -3.20 -8.26 -3.32
CA MET A 1 -2.48 -7.71 -2.14
C MET A 1 -1.82 -6.41 -2.54
N GLY A 2 -2.06 -5.34 -1.80
CA GLY A 2 -1.41 -4.05 -1.97
C GLY A 2 -0.29 -3.86 -0.95
N THR A 3 0.83 -3.28 -1.40
CA THR A 3 1.96 -2.90 -0.54
C THR A 3 2.32 -1.45 -0.77
N LEU A 4 2.65 -0.76 0.33
CA LEU A 4 3.20 0.58 0.33
C LEU A 4 4.66 0.51 0.78
N MET A 5 5.56 1.09 0.00
CA MET A 5 6.99 1.10 0.26
C MET A 5 7.55 2.51 0.33
N ASN A 6 8.53 2.72 1.21
CA ASN A 6 9.27 3.97 1.26
C ASN A 6 10.34 4.05 0.15
N GLN A 7 11.04 5.19 0.05
CA GLN A 7 12.09 5.40 -0.96
C GLN A 7 13.26 4.43 -0.86
N ARG A 8 13.38 3.73 0.28
CA ARG A 8 14.40 2.68 0.51
C ARG A 8 13.90 1.28 0.15
N GLY A 9 12.68 1.15 -0.41
CA GLY A 9 12.08 -0.14 -0.76
C GLY A 9 11.58 -0.95 0.44
N GLN A 10 11.49 -0.34 1.63
CA GLN A 10 10.97 -1.02 2.82
C GLN A 10 9.45 -0.95 2.82
N VAL A 11 8.78 -2.06 3.15
CA VAL A 11 7.32 -2.11 3.28
C VAL A 11 6.90 -1.35 4.54
N VAL A 12 6.16 -0.26 4.35
CA VAL A 12 5.58 0.57 5.41
C VAL A 12 4.20 0.06 5.80
N SER A 13 3.42 -0.42 4.82
CA SER A 13 2.08 -0.96 5.06
C SER A 13 1.70 -2.01 4.02
N LYS A 14 0.78 -2.91 4.39
CA LYS A 14 0.20 -3.92 3.51
C LYS A 14 -1.31 -3.99 3.74
N ALA A 15 -2.06 -4.23 2.68
CA ALA A 15 -3.50 -4.47 2.73
C ALA A 15 -3.89 -5.59 1.77
N PHE A 16 -4.95 -6.32 2.12
CA PHE A 16 -5.52 -7.36 1.28
C PHE A 16 -6.83 -6.84 0.68
N PHE A 17 -7.10 -7.24 -0.55
CA PHE A 17 -8.27 -6.79 -1.31
C PHE A 17 -8.86 -7.98 -2.05
N THR A 18 -10.16 -7.92 -2.27
CA THR A 18 -10.89 -8.76 -3.23
C THR A 18 -11.20 -7.94 -4.47
N ALA A 19 -11.30 -8.63 -5.59
CA ALA A 19 -11.78 -8.07 -6.85
C ALA A 19 -12.76 -9.09 -7.42
N ASP A 20 -14.04 -8.86 -7.18
CA ASP A 20 -15.12 -9.75 -7.56
C ASP A 20 -15.72 -9.31 -8.90
N PHE A 21 -15.98 -10.29 -9.77
CA PHE A 21 -16.63 -10.09 -11.06
C PHE A 21 -17.98 -10.82 -11.06
N PRO A 22 -19.08 -10.18 -10.64
CA PRO A 22 -20.39 -10.81 -10.64
C PRO A 22 -20.85 -11.27 -12.02
N ASN A 23 -20.37 -10.59 -13.07
CA ASN A 23 -20.55 -11.00 -14.46
C ASN A 23 -19.19 -11.02 -15.19
N PRO A 24 -18.56 -12.19 -15.39
CA PRO A 24 -17.26 -12.29 -16.06
C PRO A 24 -17.30 -11.86 -17.53
N ASP A 25 -18.47 -11.91 -18.19
CA ASP A 25 -18.64 -11.44 -19.57
C ASP A 25 -18.66 -9.90 -19.68
N ASN A 26 -18.74 -9.20 -18.54
CA ASN A 26 -18.61 -7.75 -18.45
C ASN A 26 -17.50 -7.35 -17.47
N PRO A 27 -16.22 -7.40 -17.88
CA PRO A 27 -15.07 -7.09 -17.02
C PRO A 27 -15.10 -5.66 -16.45
N SER A 28 -15.82 -4.75 -17.10
CA SER A 28 -16.00 -3.36 -16.64
C SER A 28 -16.69 -3.27 -15.27
N PHE A 29 -17.42 -4.31 -14.85
CA PHE A 29 -18.07 -4.36 -13.55
C PHE A 29 -17.23 -5.19 -12.56
N CYS A 30 -16.24 -4.55 -11.97
CA CYS A 30 -15.36 -5.10 -10.94
C CYS A 30 -15.69 -4.47 -9.58
N LEU A 31 -15.97 -5.30 -8.57
CA LEU A 31 -16.19 -4.84 -7.20
C LEU A 31 -14.93 -5.07 -6.38
N VAL A 32 -14.32 -3.99 -5.89
CA VAL A 32 -13.11 -4.05 -5.08
C VAL A 32 -13.44 -3.72 -3.63
N ASP A 33 -13.10 -4.64 -2.72
CA ASP A 33 -13.26 -4.44 -1.29
C ASP A 33 -11.96 -4.69 -0.54
N THR A 34 -11.79 -4.03 0.61
CA THR A 34 -10.65 -4.27 1.51
C THR A 34 -10.98 -5.42 2.46
N LEU A 35 -10.02 -6.31 2.65
CA LEU A 35 -10.15 -7.45 3.57
C LEU A 35 -9.48 -7.16 4.90
N ASP A 36 -10.27 -7.24 5.98
CA ASP A 36 -9.76 -7.18 7.36
C ASP A 36 -9.12 -8.50 7.80
N ASP A 37 -9.76 -9.63 7.46
CA ASP A 37 -9.29 -10.98 7.80
C ASP A 37 -9.27 -11.90 6.56
N LEU A 38 -8.07 -12.07 6.01
CA LEU A 38 -7.82 -12.98 4.88
C LEU A 38 -8.16 -14.43 5.22
N GLY A 39 -7.87 -14.88 6.45
CA GLY A 39 -8.09 -16.28 6.84
C GLY A 39 -9.57 -16.61 6.95
N ALA A 40 -10.38 -15.69 7.49
CA ALA A 40 -11.83 -15.83 7.52
C ALA A 40 -12.43 -15.85 6.10
N TYR A 41 -12.00 -14.92 5.24
CA TYR A 41 -12.45 -14.85 3.85
C TYR A 41 -12.14 -16.14 3.07
N LEU A 42 -10.90 -16.63 3.13
CA LEU A 42 -10.50 -17.85 2.42
C LEU A 42 -11.30 -19.07 2.88
N LYS A 43 -11.59 -19.20 4.18
CA LYS A 43 -12.45 -20.28 4.70
C LYS A 43 -13.88 -20.15 4.20
N ALA A 44 -14.44 -18.94 4.17
CA ALA A 44 -15.79 -18.68 3.65
C ALA A 44 -15.89 -19.01 2.15
N ALA A 45 -14.82 -18.77 1.39
CA ALA A 45 -14.70 -19.14 -0.02
C ALA A 45 -14.43 -20.65 -0.24
N GLY A 46 -14.42 -21.47 0.81
CA GLY A 46 -14.21 -22.93 0.72
C GLY A 46 -12.74 -23.37 0.72
N LEU A 47 -11.78 -22.44 0.70
CA LEU A 47 -10.35 -22.73 0.74
C LEU A 47 -9.90 -23.03 2.18
N THR A 48 -10.18 -24.25 2.62
CA THR A 48 -9.77 -24.77 3.94
C THR A 48 -8.54 -25.66 3.85
N ALA A 49 -7.96 -26.04 5.00
CA ALA A 49 -6.84 -27.00 5.04
C ALA A 49 -7.17 -28.39 4.46
N LYS A 50 -8.45 -28.69 4.21
CA LYS A 50 -8.92 -29.93 3.60
C LYS A 50 -9.28 -29.77 2.11
N ALA A 51 -9.13 -28.56 1.54
CA ALA A 51 -9.42 -28.34 0.13
C ALA A 51 -8.48 -29.18 -0.74
N ILE A 52 -9.06 -29.88 -1.71
CA ILE A 52 -8.34 -30.72 -2.67
C ILE A 52 -8.32 -29.96 -3.99
N ASN A 53 -7.19 -29.99 -4.71
CA ASN A 53 -7.11 -29.42 -6.05
C ASN A 53 -7.99 -30.25 -7.01
N PRO A 54 -9.09 -29.70 -7.56
CA PRO A 54 -10.02 -30.44 -8.40
C PRO A 54 -9.49 -30.73 -9.82
N GLY A 55 -8.35 -30.15 -10.20
CA GLY A 55 -7.76 -30.29 -11.53
C GLY A 55 -7.77 -28.98 -12.33
N ALA A 56 -7.50 -29.07 -13.63
CA ALA A 56 -7.48 -27.91 -14.50
C ALA A 56 -8.89 -27.33 -14.70
N ILE A 57 -9.01 -26.01 -14.66
CA ILE A 57 -10.26 -25.29 -14.83
C ILE A 57 -10.46 -25.03 -16.33
N ALA A 58 -11.66 -25.18 -16.88
CA ALA A 58 -11.94 -24.77 -18.26
C ALA A 58 -11.90 -23.23 -18.42
N ASN A 59 -11.78 -22.75 -19.65
CA ASN A 59 -11.83 -21.32 -20.01
C ASN A 59 -10.77 -20.45 -19.30
N VAL A 60 -9.59 -21.01 -19.00
CA VAL A 60 -8.49 -20.29 -18.36
C VAL A 60 -8.16 -18.98 -19.08
N ASP A 61 -8.16 -18.98 -20.41
CA ASP A 61 -7.83 -17.80 -21.22
C ASP A 61 -8.79 -16.63 -20.96
N GLN A 62 -10.08 -16.90 -20.75
CA GLN A 62 -11.06 -15.87 -20.43
C GLN A 62 -10.87 -15.36 -18.99
N LEU A 63 -10.64 -16.27 -18.04
CA LEU A 63 -10.41 -15.92 -16.64
C LEU A 63 -9.12 -15.10 -16.45
N GLN A 64 -8.07 -15.42 -17.21
CA GLN A 64 -6.80 -14.67 -17.17
C GLN A 64 -6.97 -13.21 -17.61
N GLN A 65 -7.91 -12.91 -18.51
CA GLN A 65 -8.18 -11.53 -18.94
C GLN A 65 -8.80 -10.66 -17.84
N LEU A 66 -9.39 -11.27 -16.81
CA LEU A 66 -9.92 -10.54 -15.64
C LEU A 66 -8.81 -10.08 -14.69
N VAL A 67 -7.64 -10.71 -14.72
CA VAL A 67 -6.54 -10.41 -13.78
C VAL A 67 -5.98 -8.99 -13.97
N PRO A 68 -5.66 -8.52 -15.19
CA PRO A 68 -5.25 -7.13 -15.39
C PRO A 68 -6.30 -6.13 -14.91
N VAL A 69 -7.58 -6.38 -15.20
CA VAL A 69 -8.70 -5.51 -14.79
C VAL A 69 -8.81 -5.43 -13.27
N ALA A 70 -8.68 -6.57 -12.58
CA ALA A 70 -8.66 -6.63 -11.13
C ALA A 70 -7.49 -5.83 -10.54
N VAL A 71 -6.30 -5.95 -11.13
CA VAL A 71 -5.10 -5.23 -10.70
C VAL A 71 -5.27 -3.73 -10.87
N GLU A 72 -5.83 -3.28 -12.00
CA GLU A 72 -6.07 -1.87 -12.29
C GLU A 72 -7.09 -1.27 -11.32
N ASN A 73 -8.27 -1.86 -11.19
CA ASN A 73 -9.32 -1.40 -10.26
C ASN A 73 -8.86 -1.41 -8.80
N THR A 74 -8.07 -2.42 -8.40
CA THR A 74 -7.46 -2.45 -7.07
C THR A 74 -6.44 -1.33 -6.90
N SER A 75 -5.64 -1.03 -7.93
CA SER A 75 -4.63 0.03 -7.88
C SER A 75 -5.26 1.42 -7.74
N GLU A 76 -6.37 1.68 -8.43
CA GLU A 76 -7.14 2.93 -8.30
C GLU A 76 -7.78 3.09 -6.92
N THR A 77 -8.40 2.01 -6.42
CA THR A 77 -8.97 2.00 -5.04
C THR A 77 -7.87 2.27 -4.00
N LEU A 78 -6.71 1.66 -4.21
CA LEU A 78 -5.53 1.81 -3.38
C LEU A 78 -5.01 3.26 -3.43
N GLU A 79 -4.97 3.88 -4.61
CA GLU A 79 -4.59 5.28 -4.78
C GLU A 79 -5.48 6.22 -3.96
N SER A 80 -6.80 6.07 -4.02
CA SER A 80 -7.72 6.92 -3.25
C SER A 80 -7.52 6.78 -1.73
N THR A 81 -7.31 5.55 -1.25
CA THR A 81 -7.06 5.27 0.17
C THR A 81 -5.72 5.83 0.65
N PHE A 82 -4.69 5.77 -0.21
CA PHE A 82 -3.35 6.22 0.15
C PHE A 82 -3.10 7.71 -0.06
N ALA A 83 -3.86 8.39 -0.91
CA ALA A 83 -3.74 9.84 -1.07
C ALA A 83 -3.94 10.57 0.27
N ALA A 84 -4.93 10.14 1.06
CA ALA A 84 -5.18 10.70 2.39
C ALA A 84 -4.02 10.40 3.38
N ALA A 85 -3.49 9.18 3.38
CA ALA A 85 -2.38 8.79 4.24
C ALA A 85 -1.07 9.51 3.87
N GLN A 86 -0.84 9.71 2.57
CA GLN A 86 0.29 10.46 2.04
C GLN A 86 0.19 11.94 2.42
N GLN A 87 -0.96 12.58 2.20
CA GLN A 87 -1.18 13.97 2.58
C GLN A 87 -0.98 14.18 4.09
N ALA A 88 -1.52 13.30 4.94
CA ALA A 88 -1.31 13.38 6.39
C ALA A 88 0.16 13.19 6.81
N ALA A 89 0.94 12.43 6.05
CA ALA A 89 2.38 12.28 6.28
C ALA A 89 3.15 13.54 5.86
N GLU A 90 2.82 14.11 4.71
CA GLU A 90 3.39 15.36 4.18
C GLU A 90 3.08 16.56 5.09
N GLU A 91 1.83 16.70 5.55
CA GLU A 91 1.42 17.75 6.50
C GLU A 91 2.15 17.65 7.84
N ARG A 92 2.30 16.42 8.36
CA ARG A 92 3.05 16.19 9.61
C ARG A 92 4.53 16.55 9.45
N LEU A 93 5.12 16.25 8.30
CA LEU A 93 6.49 16.60 7.98
C LEU A 93 6.65 18.13 7.88
N ALA A 94 5.77 18.80 7.14
CA ALA A 94 5.76 20.25 6.99
C ALA A 94 5.60 20.97 8.34
N GLY A 95 4.63 20.54 9.15
CA GLY A 95 4.41 21.13 10.48
C GLY A 95 5.55 20.86 11.47
N TRP A 96 6.33 19.78 11.27
CA TRP A 96 7.54 19.55 12.06
C TRP A 96 8.72 20.43 11.60
N GLN A 97 8.88 20.63 10.29
CA GLN A 97 9.87 21.54 9.72
C GLN A 97 9.66 22.98 10.20
N ASP A 98 8.42 23.47 10.10
CA ASP A 98 8.06 24.82 10.53
C ASP A 98 8.37 25.06 12.02
N ARG A 99 8.06 24.08 12.88
CA ARG A 99 8.41 24.15 14.31
C ARG A 99 9.93 24.14 14.55
N ALA A 100 10.69 23.35 13.79
CA ALA A 100 12.14 23.29 13.92
C ALA A 100 12.78 24.64 13.51
N ASP A 101 12.29 25.25 12.45
CA ASP A 101 12.75 26.58 11.99
C ASP A 101 12.39 27.67 13.00
N HIS A 102 11.17 27.66 13.55
CA HIS A 102 10.74 28.63 14.57
C HIS A 102 11.54 28.53 15.87
N TRP A 103 11.85 27.32 16.32
CA TRP A 103 12.76 27.09 17.46
C TRP A 103 14.14 27.67 17.17
N GLN A 104 14.62 27.55 15.94
CA GLN A 104 15.92 28.06 15.53
C GLN A 104 15.98 29.59 15.51
N GLU A 105 14.98 30.27 14.96
CA GLU A 105 14.88 31.73 14.98
C GLU A 105 14.79 32.27 16.40
N SER A 106 13.94 31.66 17.23
CA SER A 106 13.78 32.03 18.63
C SER A 106 15.08 31.83 19.44
N SER A 107 15.88 30.81 19.11
CA SER A 107 17.19 30.53 19.74
C SER A 107 18.30 31.48 19.29
N LEU A 108 18.16 32.10 18.11
CA LEU A 108 19.09 33.10 17.58
C LEU A 108 18.78 34.49 18.14
N GLU A 109 17.50 34.82 18.31
CA GLU A 109 17.05 36.09 18.92
C GLU A 109 17.29 36.12 20.43
N GLN A 110 17.11 34.98 21.11
CA GLN A 110 17.53 34.82 22.50
C GLN A 110 19.02 34.46 22.53
N HIS A 111 19.88 35.47 22.54
CA HIS A 111 21.31 35.29 22.88
C HIS A 111 21.45 34.59 24.25
N LEU A 112 21.44 33.25 24.29
CA LEU A 112 21.90 32.48 25.44
C LEU A 112 23.41 32.73 25.56
N PRO A 113 23.89 33.36 26.65
CA PRO A 113 25.30 33.61 26.82
C PRO A 113 26.04 32.27 26.92
N GLY A 114 26.82 31.93 25.88
CA GLY A 114 27.72 30.77 25.88
C GLY A 114 27.59 29.78 24.71
N MET A 115 26.56 29.87 23.86
CA MET A 115 26.46 29.00 22.67
C MET A 115 27.35 29.51 21.53
N SER A 116 28.44 28.80 21.25
CA SER A 116 29.34 29.09 20.13
C SER A 116 28.65 28.87 18.77
N LYS A 117 28.97 29.72 17.78
CA LYS A 117 28.58 29.55 16.37
C LYS A 117 28.88 28.14 15.83
N SER A 118 29.88 27.46 16.37
CA SER A 118 30.22 26.08 15.99
C SER A 118 29.22 25.03 16.50
N ALA A 119 28.62 25.24 17.67
CA ALA A 119 27.60 24.34 18.22
C ALA A 119 26.30 24.46 17.41
N LEU A 120 25.92 25.68 17.04
CA LEU A 120 24.79 25.96 16.14
C LEU A 120 24.97 25.29 14.77
N LYS A 121 26.16 25.38 14.18
CA LYS A 121 26.45 24.72 12.89
C LYS A 121 26.30 23.19 12.96
N LYS A 122 26.84 22.56 13.99
CA LYS A 122 26.71 21.09 14.20
C LYS A 122 25.26 20.66 14.39
N GLN A 123 24.47 21.46 15.11
CA GLN A 123 23.06 21.18 15.33
C GLN A 123 22.27 21.28 14.01
N ARG A 124 22.59 22.28 13.17
CA ARG A 124 21.99 22.44 11.84
C ARG A 124 22.33 21.29 10.90
N GLU A 125 23.58 20.85 10.88
CA GLU A 125 24.03 19.67 10.11
C GLU A 125 23.30 18.40 10.56
N ARG A 126 23.12 18.22 11.87
CA ARG A 126 22.40 17.07 12.43
C ARG A 126 20.91 17.08 12.08
N ILE A 127 20.25 18.24 12.19
CA ILE A 127 18.83 18.39 11.82
C ILE A 127 18.64 18.13 10.32
N GLN A 128 19.51 18.65 9.45
CA GLN A 128 19.46 18.37 8.01
C GLN A 128 19.62 16.88 7.70
N GLU A 129 20.51 16.18 8.41
CA GLU A 129 20.68 14.74 8.21
C GLU A 129 19.46 13.95 8.69
N GLU A 130 18.89 14.30 9.84
CA GLU A 130 17.64 13.71 10.33
C GLU A 130 16.47 13.95 9.37
N GLN A 131 16.39 15.14 8.75
CA GLN A 131 15.41 15.45 7.71
C GLN A 131 15.61 14.59 6.45
N ARG A 132 16.85 14.41 6.00
CA ARG A 132 17.16 13.54 4.84
C ARG A 132 16.75 12.09 5.11
N ILE A 133 16.97 11.62 6.33
CA ILE A 133 16.55 10.29 6.77
C ILE A 133 15.02 10.21 6.81
N ALA A 134 14.33 11.18 7.40
CA ALA A 134 12.88 11.20 7.46
C ALA A 134 12.23 11.25 6.06
N ALA A 135 12.76 12.07 5.15
CA ALA A 135 12.31 12.14 3.76
C ALA A 135 12.44 10.78 3.05
N SER A 136 13.51 10.03 3.32
CA SER A 136 13.68 8.69 2.75
C SER A 136 12.73 7.62 3.32
N LEU A 137 12.08 7.90 4.45
CA LEU A 137 11.02 7.06 5.01
C LEU A 137 9.63 7.38 4.42
N ALA A 138 9.51 8.46 3.64
CA ALA A 138 8.25 8.83 3.00
C ALA A 138 7.80 7.74 2.02
N PRO A 139 6.48 7.45 1.95
CA PRO A 139 5.92 6.54 0.96
C PRO A 139 6.27 6.99 -0.45
N SER A 140 6.70 6.07 -1.31
CA SER A 140 7.14 6.41 -2.68
C SER A 140 6.73 5.40 -3.73
N GLN A 141 6.51 4.15 -3.34
CA GLN A 141 6.21 3.07 -4.28
C GLN A 141 5.02 2.28 -3.78
N ARG A 142 4.16 1.90 -4.72
CA ARG A 142 2.97 1.09 -4.49
C ARG A 142 3.06 -0.12 -5.40
N LEU A 143 2.68 -1.28 -4.90
CA LEU A 143 2.65 -2.51 -5.70
C LEU A 143 1.41 -3.31 -5.36
N VAL A 144 0.62 -3.62 -6.38
CA VAL A 144 -0.50 -4.56 -6.31
C VAL A 144 -0.03 -5.88 -6.92
N ARG A 145 -0.10 -6.96 -6.14
CA ARG A 145 0.21 -8.32 -6.60
C ARG A 145 -1.02 -9.23 -6.46
N PRO A 146 -1.47 -9.87 -7.56
CA PRO A 146 -2.40 -10.99 -7.48
C PRO A 146 -1.77 -12.13 -6.66
N LEU A 147 -2.56 -12.73 -5.77
CA LEU A 147 -2.11 -13.86 -4.95
C LEU A 147 -2.89 -15.14 -5.25
N LEU A 148 -4.19 -15.01 -5.50
CA LEU A 148 -5.10 -16.12 -5.70
C LEU A 148 -6.24 -15.66 -6.61
N VAL A 149 -6.72 -16.58 -7.47
CA VAL A 149 -7.96 -16.43 -8.24
C VAL A 149 -8.90 -17.52 -7.73
N ILE A 150 -10.11 -17.12 -7.33
CA ILE A 150 -11.15 -18.04 -6.85
C ILE A 150 -12.23 -18.12 -7.92
N VAL A 151 -12.60 -19.33 -8.29
CA VAL A 151 -13.53 -19.61 -9.38
C VAL A 151 -14.66 -20.49 -8.83
N PRO A 152 -15.94 -20.21 -9.13
CA PRO A 152 -17.05 -21.04 -8.68
C PRO A 152 -16.93 -22.50 -9.16
N GLU A 153 -17.36 -23.47 -8.34
CA GLU A 153 -17.27 -24.91 -8.62
C GLU A 153 -18.02 -25.35 -9.89
N ASN A 154 -19.02 -24.58 -10.34
CA ASN A 154 -19.78 -24.87 -11.57
C ASN A 154 -19.00 -24.62 -12.87
N ASN A 155 -17.75 -24.15 -12.79
CA ASN A 155 -16.89 -24.08 -13.95
C ASN A 155 -16.39 -25.48 -14.29
N ALA A 156 -16.70 -25.95 -15.50
CA ALA A 156 -16.32 -27.29 -15.95
C ALA A 156 -14.82 -27.52 -15.74
N VAL A 157 -14.46 -28.68 -15.20
CA VAL A 157 -13.06 -29.15 -15.20
C VAL A 157 -12.70 -29.48 -16.64
N GLU A 158 -11.53 -29.04 -17.09
CA GLU A 158 -11.07 -29.29 -18.46
C GLU A 158 -11.08 -30.81 -18.75
N GLY A 159 -11.96 -31.25 -19.67
CA GLY A 159 -12.12 -32.65 -20.04
C GLY A 159 -13.26 -33.44 -19.37
N ALA A 160 -14.12 -32.81 -18.55
CA ALA A 160 -15.35 -33.44 -18.07
C ALA A 160 -16.47 -33.33 -19.13
N HIS A 161 -16.59 -34.36 -19.98
CA HIS A 161 -17.77 -34.65 -20.79
C HIS A 161 -18.64 -35.71 -20.12
#